data_AF-A0A7S0YUJ0-F1
#
_entry.id   AF-A0A7S0YUJ0-F1
#
_cell.length_a   1.000
_cell.length_b   1.000
_cell.length_c   1.000
_cell.angle_alpha   90.00
_cell.angle_beta   90.00
_cell.angle_gamma   90.00
#
_symmetry.space_group_name_H-M   'P 1'
#
loop_
_entity.id
_entity.type
_entity.pdbx_description
1 polymer ?
#
loop_
_entity_poly.entity_id
_entity_poly.type
_entity_poly.pdbx_seq_one_letter_code
_entity_poly.pdbx_strand_id
1 'polypeptide(L)'
;LGDCHLLGAMSVVATRVDLLEQLFSHFEGVPGGEASHRALMQKGIYTVQLYKDCCWVDVTVDTRIPCRQDASGGMVPSFGRCAAREHMWVPVLEKAFAKLYGGYGALEGGSVTEAMADLT
;
A
#
# COMPACT_ATOMS: atom_id res chain seq x y z
N LEU A 1 1.21 5.68 15.37
CA LEU A 1 -0.03 5.88 14.61
C LEU A 1 -0.94 4.70 14.95
N GLY A 2 -2.23 4.93 15.18
CA GLY A 2 -3.20 3.89 15.54
C GLY A 2 -3.75 3.12 14.33
N ASP A 3 -2.86 2.62 13.47
CA ASP A 3 -3.15 1.97 12.18
C ASP A 3 -3.13 0.43 12.25
N CYS A 4 -3.18 -0.14 13.47
CA CYS A 4 -3.11 -1.59 13.68
C CYS A 4 -4.20 -2.38 12.96
N HIS A 5 -5.36 -1.77 12.73
CA HIS A 5 -6.45 -2.35 11.95
C HIS A 5 -6.07 -2.55 10.48
N LEU A 6 -5.37 -1.58 9.89
CA LEU A 6 -4.90 -1.64 8.51
C LEU A 6 -3.77 -2.67 8.37
N LEU A 7 -2.79 -2.66 9.28
CA LEU A 7 -1.73 -3.67 9.29
C LEU A 7 -2.27 -5.09 9.51
N GLY A 8 -3.31 -5.22 10.35
CA GLY A 8 -4.05 -6.46 10.52
C GLY A 8 -4.67 -6.94 9.21
N ALA A 9 -5.40 -6.07 8.51
CA ALA A 9 -6.01 -6.39 7.22
C ALA A 9 -4.95 -6.77 6.16
N MET A 10 -3.87 -6.00 6.05
CA MET A 10 -2.75 -6.31 5.15
C MET A 10 -2.11 -7.67 5.44
N SER A 11 -1.99 -8.06 6.72
CA SER A 11 -1.45 -9.36 7.08
C SER A 11 -2.34 -10.52 6.64
N VAL A 12 -3.66 -10.34 6.64
CA VAL A 12 -4.61 -11.33 6.12
C VAL A 12 -4.49 -11.42 4.60
N VAL A 13 -4.46 -10.27 3.91
CA VAL A 13 -4.26 -10.23 2.44
C VAL A 13 -2.92 -10.86 2.05
N ALA A 14 -1.87 -10.69 2.84
CA ALA A 14 -0.57 -11.33 2.59
C ALA A 14 -0.61 -12.86 2.63
N THR A 15 -1.63 -13.48 3.25
CA THR A 15 -1.83 -14.95 3.19
C THR A 15 -2.41 -15.43 1.85
N ARG A 16 -2.87 -14.48 1.03
CA ARG A 16 -3.52 -14.70 -0.27
C ARG A 16 -2.80 -13.88 -1.34
N VAL A 17 -1.74 -14.47 -1.91
CA VAL A 17 -0.91 -13.83 -2.93
C VAL A 17 -1.73 -13.37 -4.13
N ASP A 18 -2.79 -14.11 -4.47
CA ASP A 18 -3.74 -13.75 -5.53
C ASP A 18 -4.43 -12.39 -5.29
N LEU A 19 -4.86 -12.12 -4.06
CA LEU A 19 -5.46 -10.83 -3.71
C LEU A 19 -4.41 -9.72 -3.69
N LEU A 20 -3.20 -10.02 -3.18
CA LEU A 20 -2.11 -9.07 -3.18
C LEU A 20 -1.70 -8.67 -4.60
N GLU A 21 -1.62 -9.62 -5.53
CA GLU A 21 -1.32 -9.36 -6.94
C GLU A 21 -2.42 -8.52 -7.60
N GLN A 22 -3.69 -8.77 -7.31
CA GLN A 22 -4.80 -7.97 -7.84
C GLN A 22 -4.67 -6.47 -7.51
N LEU A 23 -4.20 -6.13 -6.30
CA LEU A 23 -3.98 -4.74 -5.89
C LEU A 23 -2.96 -4.01 -6.77
N PHE A 24 -1.96 -4.70 -7.31
CA PHE A 24 -0.87 -4.10 -8.09
C PHE A 24 -0.90 -4.42 -9.59
N SER A 25 -1.63 -5.45 -10.02
CA SER A 25 -1.59 -5.98 -11.39
C SER A 25 -2.88 -5.79 -12.18
N HIS A 26 -3.81 -4.93 -11.74
CA HIS A 26 -5.07 -4.69 -12.48
C HIS A 26 -4.86 -4.14 -13.92
N PHE A 27 -3.65 -3.67 -14.25
CA PHE A 27 -3.27 -3.24 -15.60
C PHE A 27 -2.99 -4.40 -16.56
N GLU A 28 -2.91 -5.64 -16.06
CA GLU A 28 -2.72 -6.83 -16.89
C GLU A 28 -3.96 -7.05 -17.77
N GLY A 29 -3.74 -7.17 -19.09
CA GLY A 29 -4.81 -7.25 -20.08
C GLY A 29 -5.24 -5.91 -20.69
N VAL A 30 -4.75 -4.77 -20.17
CA VAL A 30 -4.91 -3.46 -20.83
C VAL A 30 -3.82 -3.29 -21.90
N PRO A 31 -4.15 -3.05 -23.19
CA PRO A 31 -3.16 -2.85 -24.24
C PRO A 31 -2.18 -1.71 -23.88
N GLY A 32 -0.90 -2.05 -23.70
CA GLY A 32 0.14 -1.09 -23.30
C GLY A 32 0.14 -0.68 -21.82
N GLY A 33 -0.81 -1.18 -21.01
CA GLY A 33 -0.91 -0.91 -19.58
C GLY A 33 0.27 -1.51 -18.80
N GLU A 34 0.60 -2.77 -19.04
CA GLU A 34 1.69 -3.48 -18.35
C GLU A 34 3.06 -2.81 -18.59
N ALA A 35 3.38 -2.46 -19.85
CA ALA A 35 4.63 -1.80 -20.19
C ALA A 35 4.75 -0.42 -19.54
N SER A 36 3.64 0.34 -19.54
CA SER A 36 3.58 1.66 -18.90
C SER A 36 3.71 1.55 -17.38
N HIS A 37 3.04 0.57 -16.77
CA HIS A 37 3.11 0.31 -15.33
C HIS A 37 4.52 -0.11 -14.90
N ARG A 38 5.17 -1.01 -15.63
CA ARG A 38 6.56 -1.41 -15.37
C ARG A 38 7.53 -0.24 -15.49
N ALA A 39 7.33 0.65 -16.47
CA ALA A 39 8.14 1.86 -16.62
C ALA A 39 7.96 2.85 -15.46
N LEU A 40 6.75 2.93 -14.88
CA LEU A 40 6.49 3.72 -13.67
C LEU A 40 7.16 3.10 -12.43
N MET A 41 7.07 1.78 -12.27
CA MET A 41 7.73 1.06 -11.17
C MET A 41 9.25 1.26 -11.17
N GLN A 42 9.89 1.26 -12.35
CA GLN A 42 11.32 1.55 -12.49
C GLN A 42 11.69 2.99 -12.07
N LYS A 43 10.73 3.92 -12.12
CA LYS A 43 10.86 5.30 -11.64
C LYS A 43 10.45 5.45 -10.17
N GLY A 44 10.14 4.35 -9.49
CA GLY A 44 9.67 4.34 -8.10
C GLY A 44 8.27 4.91 -7.93
N ILE A 45 7.42 4.78 -8.96
CA ILE A 45 6.00 5.15 -8.94
C ILE A 45 5.18 3.86 -9.01
N TYR A 46 4.27 3.70 -8.06
CA TYR A 46 3.40 2.54 -7.93
C TYR A 46 1.95 3.00 -8.00
N THR A 47 1.10 2.21 -8.65
CA THR A 47 -0.35 2.40 -8.56
C THR A 47 -0.95 1.20 -7.87
N VAL A 48 -1.80 1.47 -6.88
CA VAL A 48 -2.54 0.47 -6.13
C VAL A 48 -4.01 0.67 -6.42
N GLN A 49 -4.74 -0.40 -6.72
CA GLN A 49 -6.18 -0.36 -6.87
C GLN A 49 -6.83 -0.74 -5.54
N LEU A 50 -7.67 0.16 -5.01
CA LEU A 50 -8.39 0.00 -3.74
C LEU A 50 -9.89 0.04 -3.98
N TYR A 51 -10.67 -0.66 -3.17
CA TYR A 51 -12.12 -0.75 -3.32
C TYR A 51 -12.84 0.19 -2.34
N LYS A 52 -13.16 1.41 -2.77
CA LYS A 52 -13.78 2.42 -1.91
C LYS A 52 -15.17 2.81 -2.38
N ASP A 53 -16.12 2.85 -1.45
CA ASP A 53 -17.50 3.28 -1.70
C ASP A 53 -18.15 2.55 -2.89
N CYS A 54 -17.96 1.23 -2.92
CA CYS A 54 -18.45 0.31 -3.96
C CYS A 54 -17.79 0.47 -5.35
N CYS A 55 -16.67 1.18 -5.45
CA CYS A 55 -15.97 1.45 -6.69
C CYS A 55 -14.47 1.13 -6.57
N TRP A 56 -13.87 0.64 -7.65
CA TRP A 56 -12.42 0.52 -7.76
C TRP A 56 -11.78 1.89 -7.99
N VAL A 57 -10.77 2.21 -7.18
CA VAL A 57 -10.07 3.50 -7.19
C VAL A 57 -8.57 3.25 -7.33
N ASP A 58 -8.00 3.79 -8.39
CA ASP A 58 -6.55 3.72 -8.62
C ASP A 58 -5.84 4.85 -7.87
N VAL A 59 -4.93 4.47 -6.98
CA VAL A 59 -4.15 5.39 -6.16
C VAL A 59 -2.67 5.27 -6.53
N THR A 60 -2.17 6.26 -7.27
CA THR A 60 -0.75 6.35 -7.63
C THR A 60 0.06 7.05 -6.55
N VAL A 61 1.14 6.43 -6.08
CA VAL A 61 2.07 6.93 -5.07
C VAL A 61 3.52 6.72 -5.49
N ASP A 62 4.41 7.58 -5.02
CA ASP A 62 5.86 7.41 -5.17
C ASP A 62 6.48 6.68 -3.97
N THR A 63 7.76 6.28 -4.11
CA THR A 63 8.57 5.56 -3.10
C THR A 63 9.18 6.44 -2.01
N ARG A 64 8.89 7.74 -1.95
CA ARG A 64 9.32 8.61 -0.84
C ARG A 64 8.44 8.32 0.37
N ILE A 65 8.93 7.44 1.23
CA ILE A 65 8.28 7.04 2.47
C ILE A 65 8.84 7.87 3.63
N PRO A 66 7.99 8.38 4.54
CA PRO A 66 8.46 8.97 5.79
C PRO A 66 9.30 7.95 6.58
N CYS A 67 10.52 8.31 6.93
CA CYS A 67 11.44 7.44 7.67
C CYS A 67 11.89 8.09 8.99
N ARG A 68 12.18 7.24 9.98
CA ARG A 68 12.73 7.61 11.27
C ARG A 68 14.00 6.82 11.55
N GLN A 69 14.83 7.34 12.46
CA GLN A 69 16.01 6.63 12.92
C GLN A 69 15.60 5.54 13.94
N ASP A 70 16.12 4.33 13.76
CA ASP A 70 16.00 3.25 14.74
C ASP A 70 17.10 3.35 15.82
N ALA A 71 17.02 2.50 16.85
CA ALA A 71 17.98 2.50 17.96
C ALA A 71 19.42 2.16 17.53
N SER A 72 19.62 1.56 16.35
CA SER A 72 20.94 1.27 15.78
C SER A 72 21.50 2.42 14.93
N GLY A 73 20.76 3.52 14.80
CA GLY A 73 21.12 4.65 13.97
C GLY A 73 20.73 4.51 12.50
N GLY A 74 20.09 3.41 12.11
CA GLY A 74 19.63 3.15 10.75
C GLY A 74 18.28 3.81 10.45
N MET A 75 18.04 4.19 9.20
CA MET A 75 16.74 4.70 8.76
C MET A 75 15.77 3.55 8.50
N VAL A 76 14.56 3.64 9.04
CA VAL A 76 13.46 2.69 8.82
C VAL A 76 12.16 3.46 8.54
N PRO A 77 11.19 2.86 7.82
CA PRO A 77 9.87 3.47 7.64
C PRO A 77 9.24 3.86 8.99
N SER A 78 8.67 5.06 9.04
CA SER A 78 8.07 5.65 10.24
C SER A 78 6.76 4.97 10.67
N PHE A 79 6.14 4.22 9.78
CA PHE A 79 4.84 3.57 9.97
C PHE A 79 4.97 2.06 9.65
N GLY A 80 4.11 1.50 8.80
CA GLY A 80 4.14 0.11 8.36
C GLY A 80 5.47 -0.28 7.70
N ARG A 81 5.98 -1.46 8.07
CA ARG A 81 7.22 -2.03 7.51
C ARG A 81 7.21 -3.55 7.49
N CYS A 82 7.85 -4.11 6.48
CA CYS A 82 8.19 -5.53 6.45
C CYS A 82 9.38 -5.82 7.36
N ALA A 83 9.53 -7.08 7.80
CA ALA A 83 10.71 -7.54 8.52
C ALA A 83 11.96 -7.50 7.63
N ALA A 84 11.81 -7.93 6.38
CA ALA A 84 12.82 -7.76 5.34
C ALA A 84 12.76 -6.31 4.80
N ARG A 85 13.91 -5.62 4.83
CA ARG A 85 14.01 -4.18 4.48
C ARG A 85 13.83 -3.95 2.97
N GLU A 86 14.01 -4.98 2.17
CA GLU A 86 13.86 -4.99 0.72
C GLU A 86 12.40 -5.00 0.25
N HIS A 87 11.46 -5.37 1.12
CA HIS A 87 10.04 -5.47 0.75
C HIS A 87 9.30 -4.16 1.07
N MET A 88 9.02 -3.39 0.02
CA MET A 88 8.39 -2.06 0.11
C MET A 88 6.86 -2.07 -0.02
N TRP A 89 6.23 -3.22 -0.24
CA TRP A 89 4.79 -3.29 -0.52
C TRP A 89 3.94 -2.77 0.64
N VAL A 90 4.28 -3.07 1.91
CA VAL A 90 3.57 -2.54 3.09
C VAL A 90 3.65 -1.01 3.16
N PRO A 91 4.84 -0.38 3.18
CA PRO A 91 4.94 1.09 3.17
C PRO A 91 4.24 1.77 1.99
N VAL A 92 4.30 1.16 0.80
CA VAL A 92 3.66 1.71 -0.41
C VAL A 92 2.14 1.62 -0.32
N LEU A 93 1.62 0.48 0.10
CA LEU A 93 0.18 0.26 0.27
C LEU A 93 -0.40 1.16 1.36
N GLU A 94 0.29 1.29 2.48
CA GLU A 94 -0.10 2.21 3.56
C GLU A 94 -0.08 3.67 3.10
N LYS A 95 0.90 4.06 2.27
CA LYS A 95 0.92 5.39 1.65
C LYS A 95 -0.26 5.59 0.69
N ALA A 96 -0.65 4.57 -0.07
CA ALA A 96 -1.83 4.63 -0.94
C ALA A 96 -3.11 4.81 -0.11
N PHE A 97 -3.28 4.04 0.97
CA PHE A 97 -4.36 4.23 1.93
C PHE A 97 -4.37 5.65 2.51
N ALA A 98 -3.23 6.12 3.02
CA ALA A 98 -3.09 7.47 3.54
C ALA A 98 -3.52 8.51 2.49
N LYS A 99 -3.11 8.35 1.23
CA LYS A 99 -3.50 9.26 0.15
C LYS A 99 -5.00 9.22 -0.13
N LEU A 100 -5.62 8.05 -0.13
CA LEU A 100 -7.06 7.88 -0.31
C LEU A 100 -7.87 8.56 0.80
N TYR A 101 -7.41 8.43 2.05
CA TYR A 101 -8.10 8.90 3.25
C TYR A 101 -7.72 10.34 3.68
N GLY A 102 -6.85 11.02 2.94
CA GLY A 102 -6.47 12.42 3.20
C GLY A 102 -5.23 12.63 4.08
N GLY A 103 -4.51 11.57 4.41
CA GLY A 103 -3.17 11.59 5.01
C GLY A 103 -2.95 10.46 6.01
N TYR A 104 -1.71 10.29 6.48
CA TYR A 104 -1.38 9.27 7.49
C TYR A 104 -2.15 9.48 8.80
N GLY A 105 -2.35 10.72 9.23
CA GLY A 105 -3.13 11.03 10.45
C GLY A 105 -4.61 10.63 10.34
N ALA A 106 -5.15 10.53 9.13
CA ALA A 106 -6.53 10.09 8.90
C ALA A 106 -6.70 8.57 9.01
N LEU A 107 -5.60 7.81 9.05
CA LEU A 107 -5.61 6.37 9.27
C LEU A 107 -5.69 6.01 10.77
N GLU A 108 -5.81 6.97 11.68
CA GLU A 108 -5.94 6.67 13.10
C GLU A 108 -7.39 6.31 13.47
N GLY A 109 -7.59 5.19 14.16
CA GLY A 109 -8.89 4.82 14.70
C GLY A 109 -9.87 4.18 13.71
N GLY A 110 -9.40 3.71 12.55
CA GLY A 110 -10.21 2.98 11.57
C GLY A 110 -10.60 1.56 12.00
N SER A 111 -11.50 0.92 11.23
CA SER A 111 -11.93 -0.45 11.44
C SER A 111 -11.17 -1.45 10.57
N VAL A 112 -10.89 -2.65 11.11
CA VAL A 112 -10.26 -3.74 10.34
C VAL A 112 -11.19 -4.26 9.25
N THR A 113 -12.51 -4.23 9.48
CA THR A 113 -13.50 -4.68 8.50
C THR A 113 -13.57 -3.74 7.30
N GLU A 114 -13.43 -2.44 7.53
CA GLU A 114 -13.37 -1.43 6.46
C GLU A 114 -12.07 -1.56 5.68
N ALA A 115 -10.93 -1.68 6.37
CA ALA A 115 -9.64 -1.89 5.72
C ALA A 115 -9.59 -3.19 4.90
N MET A 116 -10.22 -4.26 5.38
CA MET A 116 -10.36 -5.51 4.62
C MET A 116 -11.23 -5.31 3.38
N ALA A 117 -12.38 -4.65 3.52
CA ALA A 117 -13.27 -4.38 2.38
C ALA A 117 -12.59 -3.50 1.32
N ASP A 118 -11.75 -2.55 1.73
CA ASP A 118 -11.01 -1.70 0.79
C ASP A 118 -9.87 -2.42 0.07
N LEU A 119 -9.39 -3.55 0.62
CA LEU A 119 -8.31 -4.36 0.07
C LEU A 119 -8.79 -5.54 -0.80
N THR A 120 -10.10 -5.75 -0.93
CA THR A 120 -10.69 -6.91 -1.63
C THR A 120 -11.81 -6.50 -2.56
#